data_AF-A0A974SDL0-F1
#
_entry.id   AF-A0A974SDL0-F1
#
_cell.length_a   1.000
_cell.length_b   1.000
_cell.length_c   1.000
_cell.angle_alpha   90.00
_cell.angle_beta   90.00
_cell.angle_gamma   90.00
#
_symmetry.space_group_name_H-M   'P 1'
#
loop_
_entity.id
_entity.type
_entity.pdbx_description
1 polymer ?
#
loop_
_entity_poly.entity_id
_entity_poly.type
_entity_poly.pdbx_seq_one_letter_code
_entity_poly.pdbx_strand_id
1 'polypeptide(L)'
;MLDWMLALQPYWYAGEQLIVLILSAIALGAVGLYGWNAGVQEQRTADASRSLRLHLMEITEIAAIARTWSNPGAEELNQLLKDLEEQFKYSDPVSDPAMYETEAVISQQISLLHDHVSLLLVLQDPPADWKKETETLTESIASTLQRRNRELAALK
;
A
#
# COMPACT_ATOMS: atom_id res chain seq x y z
N MET A 1 53.00 20.04 -47.82
CA MET A 1 51.67 20.67 -47.63
C MET A 1 50.53 19.64 -47.58
N LEU A 2 50.58 18.55 -48.36
CA LEU A 2 49.60 17.44 -48.27
C LEU A 2 49.64 16.66 -46.95
N ASP A 3 50.81 16.52 -46.31
CA ASP A 3 50.93 15.84 -45.00
C ASP A 3 50.22 16.57 -43.84
N TRP A 4 50.11 17.90 -43.91
CA TRP A 4 49.43 18.68 -42.87
C TRP A 4 47.89 18.57 -43.01
N MET A 5 47.41 18.41 -44.24
CA MET A 5 45.97 18.26 -44.54
C MET A 5 45.44 16.88 -44.16
N LEU A 6 46.25 15.83 -44.32
CA LEU A 6 45.95 14.46 -43.86
C LEU A 6 46.11 14.31 -42.33
N ALA A 7 46.92 15.15 -41.68
CA ALA A 7 47.07 15.15 -40.23
C ALA A 7 45.91 15.83 -39.48
N LEU A 8 45.12 16.70 -40.13
CA LEU A 8 43.90 17.29 -39.54
C LEU A 8 42.69 16.35 -39.57
N GLN A 9 42.67 15.40 -40.51
CA GLN A 9 41.56 14.47 -40.74
C GLN A 9 41.25 13.54 -39.53
N PRO A 10 42.24 13.01 -38.79
CA PRO A 10 42.03 12.22 -37.58
C PRO A 10 41.49 13.03 -36.41
N TYR A 11 41.92 14.29 -36.26
CA TYR A 11 41.45 15.16 -35.17
C TYR A 11 40.01 15.62 -35.37
N TRP A 12 39.58 15.82 -36.61
CA TRP A 12 38.19 16.14 -36.93
C TRP A 12 37.27 14.95 -36.62
N TYR A 13 37.67 13.75 -37.06
CA TYR A 13 36.93 12.52 -36.79
C TYR A 13 36.89 12.18 -35.28
N ALA A 14 37.99 12.40 -34.56
CA ALA A 14 38.04 12.26 -33.10
C ALA A 14 37.13 13.27 -32.39
N GLY A 15 37.04 14.51 -32.90
CA GLY A 15 36.12 15.53 -32.40
C GLY A 15 34.66 15.14 -32.58
N GLU A 16 34.28 14.62 -33.76
CA GLU A 16 32.93 14.13 -34.04
C GLU A 16 32.57 12.93 -33.14
N GLN A 17 33.48 11.97 -32.97
CA GLN A 17 33.27 10.85 -32.08
C GLN A 17 33.09 11.27 -30.62
N LEU A 18 33.88 12.25 -30.15
CA LEU A 18 33.73 12.80 -28.80
C LEU A 18 32.35 13.43 -28.59
N ILE A 19 31.84 14.17 -29.58
CA ILE A 19 30.50 14.77 -29.52
C ILE A 19 29.42 13.68 -29.44
N VAL A 20 29.50 12.65 -30.28
CA VAL A 20 28.56 11.52 -30.25
C VAL A 20 28.61 10.81 -28.90
N LEU A 21 29.79 10.64 -28.31
CA LEU A 21 29.98 9.96 -27.04
C LEU A 21 29.39 10.77 -25.87
N ILE A 22 29.57 12.09 -25.88
CA ILE A 22 28.97 13.00 -24.89
C ILE A 22 27.44 13.00 -25.01
N LEU A 23 26.90 13.10 -26.22
CA LEU A 23 25.44 13.06 -26.44
C LEU A 23 24.86 11.70 -26.01
N SER A 24 25.56 10.61 -26.30
CA SER A 24 25.16 9.26 -25.89
C SER A 24 25.20 9.10 -24.37
N ALA A 25 26.21 9.64 -23.69
CA ALA A 25 26.31 9.62 -22.24
C ALA A 25 25.19 10.43 -21.56
N ILE A 26 24.83 11.59 -22.12
CA ILE A 26 23.70 12.39 -21.63
C ILE A 26 22.38 11.63 -21.82
N ALA A 27 22.17 11.01 -22.98
CA ALA A 27 20.97 10.21 -23.26
C ALA A 27 20.86 9.00 -22.31
N LEU A 28 21.96 8.27 -22.09
CA LEU A 28 21.99 7.14 -21.15
C LEU A 28 21.79 7.59 -19.70
N GLY A 29 22.37 8.73 -19.31
CA GLY A 29 22.14 9.32 -17.98
C GLY A 29 20.68 9.69 -17.75
N ALA A 30 20.03 10.29 -18.75
CA ALA A 30 18.61 10.60 -18.69
C ALA A 30 17.75 9.32 -18.59
N VAL A 31 17.99 8.33 -19.45
CA VAL A 31 17.26 7.04 -19.42
C VAL A 31 17.49 6.31 -18.10
N GLY A 32 18.70 6.31 -17.55
CA GLY A 32 19.02 5.71 -16.26
C GLY A 32 18.29 6.37 -15.10
N LEU A 33 18.23 7.71 -15.08
CA LEU A 33 17.45 8.46 -14.08
C LEU A 33 15.94 8.18 -14.18
N TYR A 34 15.39 8.18 -15.40
CA TYR A 34 13.98 7.84 -15.62
C TYR A 34 13.66 6.39 -15.23
N GLY A 35 14.53 5.44 -15.60
CA GLY A 35 14.38 4.02 -15.28
C GLY A 35 14.48 3.74 -13.78
N TRP A 36 15.40 4.41 -13.08
CA TRP A 36 15.51 4.27 -11.62
C TRP A 36 14.27 4.83 -10.92
N ASN A 37 13.81 6.02 -11.31
CA ASN A 37 12.61 6.61 -10.70
C ASN A 37 11.36 5.76 -10.97
N ALA A 38 11.22 5.19 -12.18
CA ALA A 38 10.14 4.27 -12.51
C ALA A 38 10.19 2.98 -11.69
N GLY A 39 11.37 2.38 -11.51
CA GLY A 39 11.53 1.16 -10.71
C GLY A 39 11.22 1.37 -9.23
N VAL A 40 11.64 2.50 -8.65
CA VAL A 40 11.30 2.84 -7.25
C VAL A 40 9.80 3.08 -7.09
N GLN A 41 9.16 3.75 -8.06
CA GLN A 41 7.72 4.00 -8.04
C GLN A 41 6.91 2.69 -8.20
N GLU A 42 7.35 1.78 -9.07
CA GLU A 42 6.73 0.48 -9.27
C GLU A 42 6.83 -0.38 -8.00
N GLN A 43 8.00 -0.44 -7.38
CA GLN A 43 8.21 -1.18 -6.14
C GLN A 43 7.33 -0.64 -5.01
N ARG A 44 7.25 0.68 -4.86
CA ARG A 44 6.37 1.37 -3.91
C ARG A 44 4.89 1.03 -4.13
N THR A 45 4.44 1.04 -5.38
CA THR A 45 3.05 0.72 -5.73
C THR A 45 2.74 -0.76 -5.45
N ALA A 46 3.69 -1.65 -5.71
CA ALA A 46 3.57 -3.07 -5.41
C ALA A 46 3.46 -3.32 -3.90
N ASP A 47 4.34 -2.72 -3.09
CA ASP A 47 4.32 -2.86 -1.63
C ASP A 47 3.01 -2.34 -1.01
N ALA A 48 2.50 -1.23 -1.53
CA ALA A 48 1.22 -0.66 -1.12
C ALA A 48 0.02 -1.56 -1.37
N SER A 49 -0.02 -2.13 -2.57
CA SER A 49 -1.06 -3.10 -2.93
C SER A 49 -0.97 -4.35 -2.05
N ARG A 50 0.24 -4.72 -1.61
CA ARG A 50 0.47 -5.86 -0.72
C ARG A 50 -0.04 -5.58 0.69
N SER A 51 0.24 -4.41 1.27
CA SER A 51 -0.27 -4.04 2.61
C SER A 51 -1.80 -4.09 2.64
N LEU A 52 -2.46 -3.45 1.67
CA LEU A 52 -3.93 -3.45 1.59
C LEU A 52 -4.50 -4.87 1.46
N ARG A 53 -3.86 -5.74 0.68
CA ARG A 53 -4.26 -7.14 0.55
C ARG A 53 -4.13 -7.91 1.85
N LEU A 54 -3.11 -7.63 2.66
CA LEU A 54 -2.93 -8.26 3.97
C LEU A 54 -4.08 -7.88 4.91
N HIS A 55 -4.39 -6.58 5.03
CA HIS A 55 -5.53 -6.12 5.86
C HIS A 55 -6.86 -6.75 5.41
N LEU A 56 -7.12 -6.80 4.11
CA LEU A 56 -8.33 -7.43 3.56
C LEU A 56 -8.38 -8.94 3.85
N MET A 57 -7.24 -9.62 3.76
CA MET A 57 -7.14 -11.04 4.08
C MET A 57 -7.45 -11.30 5.55
N GLU A 58 -6.89 -10.50 6.46
CA GLU A 58 -7.16 -10.59 7.91
C GLU A 58 -8.64 -10.33 8.22
N ILE A 59 -9.25 -9.28 7.65
CA ILE A 59 -10.68 -8.99 7.84
C ILE A 59 -11.55 -10.12 7.30
N THR A 60 -11.19 -10.69 6.15
CA THR A 60 -11.91 -11.83 5.56
C THR A 60 -11.81 -13.08 6.44
N GLU A 61 -10.65 -13.31 7.07
CA GLU A 61 -10.45 -14.40 8.02
C GLU A 61 -11.31 -14.21 9.27
N ILE A 62 -11.34 -12.99 9.84
CA ILE A 62 -12.23 -12.64 10.95
C ILE A 62 -13.69 -12.92 10.57
N ALA A 63 -14.12 -12.49 9.38
CA ALA A 63 -15.47 -12.74 8.88
C ALA A 63 -15.77 -14.24 8.67
N ALA A 64 -14.79 -15.03 8.22
CA ALA A 64 -14.95 -16.47 8.07
C ALA A 64 -15.13 -17.16 9.42
N ILE A 65 -14.38 -16.73 10.44
CA ILE A 65 -14.51 -17.24 11.81
C ILE A 65 -15.87 -16.85 12.38
N ALA A 66 -16.27 -15.56 12.28
CA ALA A 66 -17.55 -15.04 12.75
C ALA A 66 -18.77 -15.81 12.21
N ARG A 67 -18.73 -16.29 10.96
CA ARG A 67 -19.81 -17.11 10.37
C ARG A 67 -20.04 -18.45 11.07
N THR A 68 -19.05 -18.96 11.80
CA THR A 68 -19.19 -20.21 12.57
C THR A 68 -19.92 -20.00 13.90
N TRP A 69 -20.17 -18.75 14.29
CA TRP A 69 -20.81 -18.42 15.54
C TRP A 69 -22.29 -18.76 15.53
N SER A 70 -22.69 -19.74 16.35
CA SER A 70 -24.10 -20.15 16.50
C SER A 70 -24.81 -19.29 17.55
N ASN A 71 -24.92 -17.98 17.28
CA ASN A 71 -25.61 -17.02 18.14
C ASN A 71 -26.65 -16.21 17.35
N PRO A 72 -27.79 -15.80 17.94
CA PRO A 72 -28.76 -14.91 17.28
C PRO A 72 -28.15 -13.60 16.73
N GLY A 73 -27.06 -13.11 17.34
CA GLY A 73 -26.32 -11.93 16.92
C GLY A 73 -25.35 -12.16 15.74
N ALA A 74 -25.20 -13.40 15.25
CA ALA A 74 -24.20 -13.71 14.23
C ALA A 74 -24.42 -12.96 12.91
N GLU A 75 -25.67 -12.74 12.52
CA GLU A 75 -25.98 -11.97 11.30
C GLU A 75 -25.53 -10.51 11.44
N GLU A 76 -25.76 -9.90 12.59
CA GLU A 76 -25.36 -8.52 12.85
C GLU A 76 -23.83 -8.38 12.88
N LEU A 77 -23.13 -9.33 13.52
CA LEU A 77 -21.67 -9.39 13.51
C LEU A 77 -21.12 -9.52 12.07
N ASN A 78 -21.70 -10.42 11.28
CA ASN A 78 -21.29 -10.61 9.89
C ASN A 78 -21.51 -9.35 9.05
N GLN A 79 -22.60 -8.61 9.29
CA GLN A 79 -22.87 -7.35 8.60
C GLN A 79 -21.84 -6.28 8.97
N LEU A 80 -21.50 -6.12 10.25
CA LEU A 80 -20.46 -5.17 10.69
C LEU A 80 -19.09 -5.46 10.07
N LEU A 81 -18.71 -6.74 10.00
CA LEU A 81 -17.45 -7.15 9.39
C LEU A 81 -17.46 -6.95 7.86
N LYS A 82 -18.60 -7.18 7.21
CA LYS A 82 -18.77 -6.94 5.78
C LYS A 82 -18.69 -5.45 5.44
N ASP A 83 -19.33 -4.60 6.23
CA ASP A 83 -19.28 -3.14 6.03
C ASP A 83 -17.85 -2.63 6.21
N LEU A 84 -17.08 -3.20 7.15
CA LEU A 84 -15.67 -2.91 7.30
C LEU A 84 -14.85 -3.39 6.09
N GLU A 85 -15.05 -4.62 5.62
CA GLU A 85 -14.38 -5.18 4.43
C GLU A 85 -14.61 -4.29 3.18
N GLU A 86 -15.85 -3.83 2.97
CA GLU A 86 -16.20 -2.94 1.87
C GLU A 86 -15.42 -1.62 1.94
N GLN A 87 -15.27 -1.02 3.13
CA GLN A 87 -14.49 0.21 3.29
C GLN A 87 -13.02 0.04 2.91
N PHE A 88 -12.39 -1.08 3.28
CA PHE A 88 -11.02 -1.38 2.86
C PHE A 88 -10.93 -1.62 1.36
N LYS A 89 -11.89 -2.34 0.76
CA LYS A 89 -11.92 -2.64 -0.67
C LYS A 89 -11.95 -1.38 -1.54
N TYR A 90 -12.60 -0.32 -1.07
CA TYR A 90 -12.67 0.97 -1.76
C TYR A 90 -11.63 1.99 -1.26
N SER A 91 -10.66 1.56 -0.45
CA SER A 91 -9.58 2.43 0.04
C SER A 91 -8.37 2.44 -0.89
N ASP A 92 -7.64 3.55 -0.91
CA ASP A 92 -6.41 3.67 -1.72
C ASP A 92 -5.27 2.83 -1.10
N PRO A 93 -4.45 2.13 -1.92
CA PRO A 93 -3.24 1.47 -1.43
C PRO A 93 -2.18 2.50 -1.01
N VAL A 94 -1.44 2.22 0.08
CA VAL A 94 -0.45 3.14 0.68
C VAL A 94 0.99 2.75 0.38
N SER A 95 1.70 3.60 -0.36
CA SER A 95 3.13 3.42 -0.63
C SER A 95 4.06 4.37 0.14
N ASP A 96 3.49 5.30 0.89
CA ASP A 96 4.24 6.43 1.47
C ASP A 96 4.80 6.06 2.86
N PRO A 97 6.13 6.17 3.09
CA PRO A 97 6.72 5.95 4.40
C PRO A 97 6.14 6.83 5.51
N ALA A 98 5.64 8.03 5.19
CA ALA A 98 4.98 8.91 6.16
C ALA A 98 3.70 8.29 6.75
N MET A 99 3.15 7.27 6.11
CA MET A 99 1.92 6.60 6.53
C MET A 99 2.18 5.30 7.31
N TYR A 100 3.43 4.88 7.51
CA TYR A 100 3.74 3.61 8.19
C TYR A 100 3.24 3.54 9.63
N GLU A 101 3.30 4.66 10.38
CA GLU A 101 2.75 4.70 11.74
C GLU A 101 1.23 4.51 11.73
N THR A 102 0.53 5.17 10.80
CA THR A 102 -0.93 5.02 10.66
C THR A 102 -1.31 3.61 10.21
N GLU A 103 -0.56 2.98 9.30
CA GLU A 103 -0.76 1.58 8.90
C GLU A 103 -0.53 0.61 10.06
N ALA A 104 0.47 0.85 10.92
CA ALA A 104 0.71 0.04 12.11
C ALA A 104 -0.46 0.13 13.11
N VAL A 105 -1.05 1.32 13.28
CA VAL A 105 -2.26 1.50 14.10
C VAL A 105 -3.43 0.71 13.52
N ILE A 106 -3.62 0.74 12.19
CA ILE A 106 -4.67 -0.04 11.53
C ILE A 106 -4.46 -1.54 11.76
N SER A 107 -3.25 -2.06 11.55
CA SER A 107 -2.92 -3.48 11.84
C SER A 107 -3.22 -3.85 13.29
N GLN A 108 -2.87 -2.97 14.24
CA GLN A 108 -3.14 -3.22 15.66
C GLN A 108 -4.66 -3.26 15.94
N GLN A 109 -5.44 -2.35 15.36
CA GLN A 109 -6.90 -2.33 15.56
C GLN A 109 -7.57 -3.56 14.91
N ILE A 110 -7.10 -4.01 13.75
CA ILE A 110 -7.58 -5.26 13.12
C ILE A 110 -7.25 -6.47 13.99
N SER A 111 -6.04 -6.53 14.57
CA SER A 111 -5.67 -7.59 15.51
C SER A 111 -6.58 -7.60 16.75
N LEU A 112 -6.89 -6.42 17.31
CA LEU A 112 -7.82 -6.30 18.43
C LEU A 112 -9.24 -6.75 18.05
N LEU A 113 -9.71 -6.43 16.84
CA LEU A 113 -10.98 -6.91 16.33
C LEU A 113 -10.99 -8.44 16.19
N HIS A 114 -9.91 -9.02 15.65
CA HIS A 114 -9.76 -10.47 15.55
C HIS A 114 -9.83 -11.15 16.93
N ASP A 115 -9.10 -10.63 17.91
CA ASP A 115 -9.10 -11.16 19.26
C ASP A 115 -10.47 -11.03 19.93
N HIS A 116 -11.14 -9.88 19.77
CA HIS A 116 -12.49 -9.66 20.29
C HIS A 116 -13.49 -10.66 19.69
N VAL A 117 -13.50 -10.82 18.36
CA VAL A 117 -14.38 -11.78 17.68
C VAL A 117 -14.05 -13.20 18.13
N SER A 118 -12.78 -13.59 18.18
CA SER A 118 -12.36 -14.91 18.65
C SER A 118 -12.86 -15.21 20.07
N LEU A 119 -12.83 -14.22 20.97
CA LEU A 119 -13.40 -14.35 22.31
C LEU A 119 -14.92 -14.53 22.28
N LEU A 120 -15.65 -13.76 21.47
CA LEU A 120 -17.11 -13.90 21.33
C LEU A 120 -17.51 -15.30 20.88
N LEU A 121 -16.73 -15.93 20.00
CA LEU A 121 -16.99 -17.29 19.52
C LEU A 121 -16.76 -18.38 20.58
N VAL A 122 -15.86 -18.14 21.52
CA VAL A 122 -15.55 -19.09 22.61
C VAL A 122 -16.56 -18.98 23.76
N LEU A 123 -17.16 -17.81 23.94
CA LEU A 123 -18.15 -17.56 24.99
C LEU A 123 -19.51 -18.18 24.62
N GLN A 124 -20.04 -19.04 25.50
CA GLN A 124 -21.39 -19.60 25.33
C GLN A 124 -22.48 -18.54 25.45
N ASP A 125 -22.25 -17.52 26.28
CA ASP A 125 -23.17 -16.40 26.48
C ASP A 125 -22.37 -15.10 26.29
N PRO A 126 -22.55 -14.39 25.16
CA PRO A 126 -21.80 -13.17 24.89
C PRO A 126 -22.18 -12.05 25.85
N PRO A 127 -21.26 -11.14 26.18
CA PRO A 127 -21.54 -9.94 26.97
C PRO A 127 -22.69 -9.14 26.36
N ALA A 128 -23.60 -8.58 27.15
CA ALA A 128 -24.76 -7.84 26.63
C ALA A 128 -24.39 -6.64 25.73
N ASP A 129 -23.16 -6.14 25.84
CA ASP A 129 -22.58 -5.04 25.10
C ASP A 129 -21.68 -5.46 23.93
N TRP A 130 -21.57 -6.76 23.63
CA TRP A 130 -20.72 -7.29 22.54
C TRP A 130 -20.88 -6.53 21.22
N LYS A 131 -22.13 -6.20 20.88
CA LYS A 131 -22.48 -5.48 19.65
C LYS A 131 -21.88 -4.08 19.64
N LYS A 132 -22.05 -3.35 20.74
CA LYS A 132 -21.54 -1.98 20.88
C LYS A 132 -20.01 -1.96 20.88
N GLU A 133 -19.37 -2.95 21.48
CA GLU A 133 -17.92 -3.10 21.46
C GLU A 133 -17.41 -3.38 20.04
N THR A 134 -18.05 -4.31 19.32
CA THR A 134 -17.73 -4.60 17.93
C THR A 134 -17.93 -3.36 17.04
N GLU A 135 -19.06 -2.66 17.17
CA GLU A 135 -19.34 -1.40 16.45
C GLU A 135 -18.27 -0.34 16.73
N THR A 136 -17.86 -0.19 17.98
CA THR A 136 -16.82 0.77 18.37
C THR A 136 -15.47 0.42 17.74
N LEU A 137 -15.13 -0.87 17.69
CA LEU A 137 -13.89 -1.34 17.06
C LEU A 137 -13.92 -1.13 15.54
N THR A 138 -15.00 -1.50 14.86
CA THR A 138 -15.13 -1.30 13.41
C THR A 138 -15.16 0.19 13.05
N GLU A 139 -15.82 1.04 13.84
CA GLU A 139 -15.82 2.50 13.66
C GLU A 139 -14.43 3.11 13.92
N SER A 140 -13.69 2.60 14.92
CA SER A 140 -12.32 3.04 15.20
C SER A 140 -11.38 2.74 14.02
N ILE A 141 -11.51 1.55 13.42
CA ILE A 141 -10.75 1.18 12.21
C ILE A 141 -11.17 2.06 11.04
N ALA A 142 -12.48 2.19 10.79
CA ALA A 142 -13.05 3.01 9.72
C ALA A 142 -12.59 4.46 9.76
N SER A 143 -12.64 5.08 10.96
CA SER A 143 -12.21 6.46 11.16
C SER A 143 -10.70 6.63 10.95
N THR A 144 -9.89 5.66 11.36
CA THR A 144 -8.43 5.65 11.13
C THR A 144 -8.11 5.51 9.65
N LEU A 145 -8.81 4.61 8.95
CA LEU A 145 -8.72 4.43 7.50
C LEU A 145 -9.12 5.70 6.73
N GLN A 146 -10.19 6.39 7.18
CA GLN A 146 -10.64 7.64 6.58
C GLN A 146 -9.63 8.77 6.82
N ARG A 147 -9.07 8.88 8.03
CA ARG A 147 -8.02 9.87 8.34
C ARG A 147 -6.82 9.67 7.42
N ARG A 148 -6.33 8.43 7.32
CA ARG A 148 -5.26 8.02 6.42
C ARG A 148 -5.54 8.41 4.96
N ASN A 149 -6.75 8.16 4.46
CA ASN A 149 -7.13 8.53 3.09
C ASN A 149 -7.07 10.06 2.86
N ARG A 150 -7.44 10.86 3.86
CA ARG A 150 -7.31 12.33 3.80
C ARG A 150 -5.86 12.76 3.82
N GLU A 151 -5.03 12.13 4.65
CA GLU A 151 -3.59 12.40 4.71
C GLU A 151 -2.90 12.05 3.39
N LEU A 152 -3.20 10.89 2.81
CA LEU A 152 -2.74 10.50 1.47
C LEU A 152 -3.17 11.50 0.38
N ALA A 153 -4.41 11.98 0.43
CA ALA A 153 -4.90 12.95 -0.53
C ALA A 153 -4.18 14.31 -0.40
N ALA A 154 -3.70 14.68 0.78
CA ALA A 154 -2.94 15.91 1.00
C ALA A 154 -1.46 15.81 0.53
N LEU A 155 -0.95 14.59 0.34
CA LEU A 155 0.41 14.32 -0.14
C LEU A 155 0.52 14.18 -1.67
N LYS A 156 -0.62 14.08 -2.37
CA LYS A 156 -0.72 14.01 -3.84
C LYS A 156 -0.76 15.42 -4.45
#